data_AF-A0A4R1CFX4-F1
#
_entry.id   AF-A0A4R1CFX4-F1
#
_cell.length_a   1.000
_cell.length_b   1.000
_cell.length_c   1.000
_cell.angle_alpha   90.00
_cell.angle_beta   90.00
_cell.angle_gamma   90.00
#
_symmetry.space_group_name_H-M   'P 1'
#
loop_
_entity.id
_entity.type
_entity.pdbx_description
1 polymer ?
#
loop_
_entity_poly.entity_id
_entity_poly.type
_entity_poly.pdbx_seq_one_letter_code
_entity_poly.pdbx_strand_id
1 'polypeptide(L)'
;MSARAIAVLDRFPRHIAASDPEKRFELVVGSLVESLEVLTRQAADVRRAHRLAEEPTVADLALLAGLHALRAPVYGPLLERLKHQSEQPGYDAALALRRAVVSGAIGAHGIGNATPHAVLAATAAYLGFSMGTVVPTPGRWWTLAHCDDLLETHQDLLALEENPFRHADLEPAPRPHGQRFRIVRGGLEDVDVTVRVLGVGARTVRPMVVDVLAGHGLVWEGSVPDGSELRFEASGAVTLDGDVVTGSAWEFHGAVFADGRARLQGDFAFTDATTREHDGHFVTTAPLADALEASAAFPHGAATTGPLRLRLGQTYWAAFVRVDHTSTVTPGALAPRTKHARFDQAVLADSNGIDGPTAGDPSFRIGFAWEEREPFAVRILLPRRLAAVDDDKGSKLREPLRQLLDRHRAAGVDVRIEYADPRWTVGTGVVRDTEDDAIGTVVAGTELWPDGTPQPGPS
;
A
#
# COMPACT_ATOMS: atom_id res chain seq x y z
N MET A 1 -58.62 -42.67 -9.39
CA MET A 1 -58.77 -41.24 -9.07
C MET A 1 -57.64 -40.82 -8.14
N SER A 2 -56.96 -39.69 -8.37
CA SER A 2 -55.94 -39.21 -7.41
C SER A 2 -56.61 -38.75 -6.11
N ALA A 3 -55.91 -38.84 -4.98
CA ALA A 3 -56.44 -38.37 -3.69
C ALA A 3 -56.84 -36.89 -3.73
N ARG A 4 -56.16 -36.09 -4.58
CA ARG A 4 -56.45 -34.68 -4.81
C ARG A 4 -57.74 -34.48 -5.61
N ALA A 5 -58.01 -35.33 -6.61
CA ALA A 5 -59.26 -35.29 -7.35
C ALA A 5 -60.47 -35.59 -6.44
N ILE A 6 -60.35 -36.59 -5.58
CA ILE A 6 -61.36 -36.92 -4.57
C ILE A 6 -61.58 -35.72 -3.63
N ALA A 7 -60.50 -35.14 -3.10
CA ALA A 7 -60.58 -33.97 -2.22
C ALA A 7 -61.18 -32.71 -2.90
N VAL A 8 -61.05 -32.57 -4.22
CA VAL A 8 -61.70 -31.50 -4.99
C VAL A 8 -63.19 -31.79 -5.16
N LEU A 9 -63.56 -33.02 -5.52
CA LEU A 9 -64.95 -33.45 -5.67
C LEU A 9 -65.73 -33.37 -4.35
N ASP A 10 -65.08 -33.68 -3.23
CA ASP A 10 -65.67 -33.60 -1.89
C ASP A 10 -65.97 -32.17 -1.41
N ARG A 11 -65.43 -31.15 -2.09
CA ARG A 11 -65.73 -29.73 -1.80
C ARG A 11 -67.02 -29.26 -2.47
N PHE A 12 -67.56 -30.02 -3.43
CA PHE A 12 -68.84 -29.68 -4.03
C PHE A 12 -70.01 -30.04 -3.10
N PRO A 13 -71.11 -29.27 -3.10
CA PRO A 13 -72.30 -29.61 -2.33
C PRO A 13 -72.79 -31.03 -2.59
N ARG A 14 -73.12 -31.77 -1.53
CA ARG A 14 -73.51 -33.19 -1.60
C ARG A 14 -74.68 -33.48 -2.56
N HIS A 15 -75.61 -32.54 -2.72
CA HIS A 15 -76.76 -32.69 -3.61
C HIS A 15 -76.39 -32.70 -5.11
N ILE A 16 -75.18 -32.24 -5.47
CA ILE A 16 -74.66 -32.33 -6.85
C ILE A 16 -74.13 -33.74 -7.14
N ALA A 17 -73.84 -34.54 -6.11
CA ALA A 17 -73.22 -35.86 -6.20
C ALA A 17 -72.06 -35.86 -7.22
N ALA A 18 -71.12 -34.91 -7.03
CA ALA A 18 -70.00 -34.67 -7.95
C ALA A 18 -69.01 -35.85 -8.01
N SER A 19 -68.97 -36.68 -6.97
CA SER A 19 -68.16 -37.89 -6.84
C SER A 19 -68.83 -39.16 -7.38
N ASP A 20 -70.01 -39.05 -8.00
CA ASP A 20 -70.72 -40.16 -8.64
C ASP A 20 -69.96 -40.61 -9.91
N PRO A 21 -69.48 -41.87 -9.99
CA PRO A 21 -68.69 -42.36 -11.11
C PRO A 21 -69.48 -42.46 -12.42
N GLU A 22 -70.82 -42.42 -12.38
CA GLU A 22 -71.64 -42.36 -13.60
C GLU A 22 -71.63 -40.97 -14.25
N LYS A 23 -71.14 -39.95 -13.55
CA LYS A 23 -71.07 -38.58 -14.06
C LYS A 23 -69.73 -38.30 -14.72
N ARG A 24 -69.78 -37.65 -15.89
CA ARG A 24 -68.59 -37.16 -16.62
C ARG A 24 -67.78 -36.11 -15.84
N PHE A 25 -68.32 -35.60 -14.74
CA PHE A 25 -67.68 -34.58 -13.93
C PHE A 25 -66.37 -35.10 -13.28
N GLU A 26 -66.34 -36.38 -12.88
CA GLU A 26 -65.12 -37.01 -12.38
C GLU A 26 -64.00 -37.00 -13.42
N LEU A 27 -64.31 -37.37 -14.67
CA LEU A 27 -63.35 -37.38 -15.77
C LEU A 27 -62.76 -35.98 -16.04
N VAL A 28 -63.61 -34.95 -16.04
CA VAL A 28 -63.17 -33.56 -16.24
C VAL A 28 -62.27 -33.11 -15.08
N VAL A 29 -62.70 -33.33 -13.84
CA VAL A 29 -61.91 -32.95 -12.65
C VAL A 29 -60.59 -33.73 -12.59
N GLY A 30 -60.59 -35.02 -12.93
CA GLY A 30 -59.38 -35.84 -13.04
C GLY A 30 -58.37 -35.25 -14.02
N SER A 31 -58.80 -34.90 -15.23
CA SER A 31 -57.92 -34.32 -16.26
C SER A 31 -57.33 -32.95 -15.86
N LEU A 32 -58.14 -32.12 -15.18
CA LEU A 32 -57.70 -30.81 -14.67
C LEU A 32 -56.73 -30.96 -13.50
N VAL A 33 -56.98 -31.90 -12.59
CA VAL A 33 -56.11 -32.17 -11.44
C VAL A 33 -54.76 -32.71 -11.89
N GLU A 34 -54.71 -33.60 -12.87
CA GLU A 34 -53.45 -34.08 -13.45
C GLU A 34 -52.61 -32.93 -14.02
N SER A 35 -53.23 -32.06 -14.84
CA SER A 35 -52.56 -30.87 -15.38
C SER A 35 -52.07 -29.93 -14.27
N LEU A 36 -52.87 -29.77 -13.21
CA LEU A 36 -52.52 -28.93 -12.07
C LEU A 36 -51.41 -29.55 -11.21
N GLU A 37 -51.32 -30.88 -11.10
CA GLU A 37 -50.22 -31.58 -10.45
C GLU A 37 -48.90 -31.41 -11.23
N VAL A 38 -48.94 -31.49 -12.56
CA VAL A 38 -47.78 -31.19 -13.42
C VAL A 38 -47.33 -29.75 -13.23
N LEU A 39 -48.25 -28.77 -13.29
CA LEU A 39 -47.93 -27.36 -13.05
C LEU A 39 -47.41 -27.09 -11.65
N THR A 40 -47.97 -27.75 -10.62
CA THR A 40 -47.49 -27.62 -9.23
C THR A 40 -46.06 -28.16 -9.09
N ARG A 41 -45.77 -29.31 -9.72
CA ARG A 41 -44.43 -29.90 -9.75
C ARG A 41 -43.44 -28.98 -10.47
N GLN A 42 -43.78 -28.52 -11.67
CA GLN A 42 -42.97 -27.58 -12.43
C GLN A 42 -42.72 -26.27 -11.66
N ALA A 43 -43.73 -25.72 -11.00
CA ALA A 43 -43.57 -24.53 -10.15
C ALA A 43 -42.67 -24.80 -8.93
N ALA A 44 -42.77 -25.99 -8.32
CA ALA A 44 -41.86 -26.40 -7.25
C ALA A 44 -40.43 -26.63 -7.77
N ASP A 45 -40.26 -27.14 -8.98
CA ASP A 45 -38.96 -27.34 -9.64
C ASP A 45 -38.32 -25.99 -9.97
N VAL A 46 -39.09 -25.04 -10.52
CA VAL A 46 -38.62 -23.66 -10.74
C VAL A 46 -38.23 -22.99 -9.42
N ARG A 47 -39.05 -23.12 -8.37
CA ARG A 47 -38.71 -22.57 -7.04
C ARG A 47 -37.45 -23.20 -6.45
N ARG A 48 -37.25 -24.50 -6.64
CA ARG A 48 -36.04 -25.22 -6.20
C ARG A 48 -34.80 -24.81 -6.99
N ALA A 49 -34.92 -24.67 -8.31
CA ALA A 49 -33.88 -24.21 -9.23
C ALA A 49 -33.53 -22.71 -9.09
N HIS A 50 -34.22 -22.00 -8.20
CA HIS A 50 -33.88 -20.63 -7.79
C HIS A 50 -33.38 -20.56 -6.34
N ARG A 51 -33.31 -21.69 -5.63
CA ARG A 51 -32.81 -21.76 -4.26
C ARG A 51 -31.43 -22.37 -4.30
N LEU A 52 -30.41 -21.53 -4.17
CA LEU A 52 -28.99 -21.93 -4.07
C LEU A 52 -28.75 -23.09 -3.10
N ALA A 53 -29.49 -23.15 -1.98
CA ALA A 53 -29.41 -24.23 -0.99
C ALA A 53 -29.98 -25.59 -1.44
N GLU A 54 -30.89 -25.60 -2.41
CA GLU A 54 -31.67 -26.77 -2.84
C GLU A 54 -31.33 -27.23 -4.27
N GLU A 55 -30.36 -26.58 -4.95
CA GLU A 55 -29.95 -26.92 -6.32
C GLU A 55 -29.50 -28.39 -6.42
N PRO A 56 -30.23 -29.25 -7.14
CA PRO A 56 -30.06 -30.69 -7.04
C PRO A 56 -28.89 -31.21 -7.89
N THR A 57 -28.41 -30.44 -8.88
CA THR A 57 -27.41 -30.94 -9.83
C THR A 57 -26.22 -29.99 -10.02
N VAL A 58 -25.09 -30.57 -10.43
CA VAL A 58 -23.89 -29.82 -10.86
C VAL A 58 -24.19 -28.91 -12.06
N ALA A 59 -25.14 -29.30 -12.92
CA ALA A 59 -25.51 -28.51 -14.10
C ALA A 59 -26.20 -27.20 -13.70
N ASP A 60 -27.12 -27.24 -12.76
CA ASP A 60 -27.84 -26.04 -12.30
C ASP A 60 -26.89 -25.06 -11.59
N LEU A 61 -25.99 -25.58 -10.74
CA LEU A 61 -24.93 -24.76 -10.14
C LEU A 61 -23.99 -24.17 -11.20
N ALA A 62 -23.68 -24.90 -12.28
CA ALA A 62 -22.84 -24.39 -13.36
C ALA A 62 -23.55 -23.28 -14.15
N LEU A 63 -24.87 -23.36 -14.33
CA LEU A 63 -25.67 -22.30 -14.95
C LEU A 63 -25.71 -21.04 -14.08
N LEU A 64 -25.98 -21.19 -12.78
CA LEU A 64 -25.93 -20.08 -11.81
C LEU A 64 -24.53 -19.45 -11.74
N ALA A 65 -23.49 -20.29 -11.64
CA ALA A 65 -22.10 -19.84 -11.72
C ALA A 65 -21.84 -19.06 -13.02
N GLY A 66 -22.34 -19.57 -14.15
CA GLY A 66 -22.25 -18.91 -15.46
C GLY A 66 -22.87 -17.52 -15.50
N LEU A 67 -24.03 -17.31 -14.87
CA LEU A 67 -24.66 -15.99 -14.74
C LEU A 67 -23.76 -14.98 -14.00
N HIS A 68 -22.96 -15.45 -13.06
CA HIS A 68 -21.98 -14.65 -12.33
C HIS A 68 -20.59 -14.68 -12.95
N ALA A 69 -20.44 -15.17 -14.19
CA ALA A 69 -19.17 -15.36 -14.88
C ALA A 69 -18.14 -16.17 -14.07
N LEU A 70 -18.62 -17.12 -13.25
CA LEU A 70 -17.82 -18.12 -12.55
C LEU A 70 -17.72 -19.35 -13.47
N ARG A 71 -16.59 -19.49 -14.16
CA ARG A 71 -16.33 -20.58 -15.11
C ARG A 71 -15.54 -21.71 -14.46
N ALA A 72 -15.35 -22.81 -15.20
CA ALA A 72 -14.58 -23.97 -14.74
C ALA A 72 -13.21 -23.64 -14.08
N PRO A 73 -12.41 -22.67 -14.57
CA PRO A 73 -11.13 -22.33 -13.95
C PRO A 73 -11.23 -21.89 -12.48
N VAL A 74 -12.35 -21.31 -12.06
CA VAL A 74 -12.59 -20.89 -10.67
C VAL A 74 -12.52 -22.06 -9.70
N TYR A 75 -12.99 -23.22 -10.14
CA TYR A 75 -13.06 -24.40 -9.29
C TYR A 75 -11.80 -25.25 -9.37
N GLY A 76 -10.88 -24.98 -10.30
CA GLY A 76 -9.66 -25.78 -10.50
C GLY A 76 -8.86 -25.95 -9.21
N PRO A 77 -8.43 -24.84 -8.56
CA PRO A 77 -7.62 -24.91 -7.34
C PRO A 77 -8.36 -25.57 -6.17
N LEU A 78 -9.67 -25.33 -6.06
CA LEU A 78 -10.51 -25.93 -5.02
C LEU A 78 -10.66 -27.44 -5.19
N LEU A 79 -10.86 -27.89 -6.43
CA LEU A 79 -10.96 -29.32 -6.74
C LEU A 79 -9.61 -30.02 -6.58
N GLU A 80 -8.48 -29.35 -6.87
CA GLU A 80 -7.15 -29.88 -6.58
C GLU A 80 -6.91 -30.03 -5.07
N ARG A 81 -7.26 -29.01 -4.28
CA ARG A 81 -7.20 -29.09 -2.80
C ARG A 81 -8.08 -30.21 -2.25
N LEU A 82 -9.31 -30.33 -2.74
CA LEU A 82 -10.23 -31.39 -2.34
C LEU A 82 -9.69 -32.79 -2.70
N LYS A 83 -9.03 -32.95 -3.86
CA LYS A 83 -8.34 -34.20 -4.24
C LYS A 83 -7.15 -34.53 -3.35
N HIS A 84 -6.44 -33.53 -2.86
CA HIS A 84 -5.32 -33.75 -1.92
C HIS A 84 -5.79 -34.30 -0.58
N GLN A 85 -7.01 -33.98 -0.15
CA GLN A 85 -7.59 -34.49 1.10
C GLN A 85 -8.22 -35.87 0.95
N SER A 86 -8.70 -36.21 -0.24
CA SER A 86 -9.29 -37.51 -0.54
C SER A 86 -8.99 -37.90 -1.99
N GLU A 87 -8.38 -39.07 -2.19
CA GLU A 87 -8.06 -39.61 -3.52
C GLU A 87 -9.28 -39.71 -4.45
N GLN A 88 -10.48 -39.86 -3.87
CA GLN A 88 -11.76 -39.77 -4.56
C GLN A 88 -12.75 -38.93 -3.75
N PRO A 89 -12.80 -37.59 -3.97
CA PRO A 89 -13.77 -36.79 -3.27
C PRO A 89 -15.17 -37.18 -3.71
N GLY A 90 -16.02 -37.50 -2.74
CA GLY A 90 -17.41 -37.86 -3.00
C GLY A 90 -18.11 -36.74 -3.77
N TYR A 91 -18.98 -37.13 -4.71
CA TYR A 91 -19.77 -36.20 -5.53
C TYR A 91 -20.47 -35.12 -4.68
N ASP A 92 -21.01 -35.52 -3.53
CA ASP A 92 -21.71 -34.62 -2.61
C ASP A 92 -20.78 -33.56 -1.98
N ALA A 93 -19.53 -33.92 -1.66
CA ALA A 93 -18.55 -32.99 -1.10
C ALA A 93 -18.12 -31.95 -2.15
N ALA A 94 -17.86 -32.40 -3.39
CA ALA A 94 -17.56 -31.49 -4.49
C ALA A 94 -18.73 -30.56 -4.83
N LEU A 95 -19.97 -31.08 -4.76
CA LEU A 95 -21.20 -30.30 -4.96
C LEU A 95 -21.38 -29.26 -3.85
N ALA A 96 -21.21 -29.65 -2.59
CA ALA A 96 -21.32 -28.77 -1.43
C ALA A 96 -20.29 -27.63 -1.49
N LEU A 97 -19.03 -27.93 -1.83
CA LEU A 97 -17.99 -26.91 -1.99
C LEU A 97 -18.34 -25.91 -3.09
N ARG A 98 -18.75 -26.39 -4.28
CA ARG A 98 -19.17 -25.50 -5.39
C ARG A 98 -20.34 -24.61 -4.98
N ARG A 99 -21.32 -25.17 -4.28
CA ARG A 99 -22.47 -24.41 -3.77
C ARG A 99 -22.04 -23.33 -2.78
N ALA A 100 -21.12 -23.65 -1.87
CA ALA A 100 -20.57 -22.68 -0.92
C ALA A 100 -19.84 -21.54 -1.63
N VAL A 101 -18.99 -21.85 -2.62
CA VAL A 101 -18.24 -20.86 -3.42
C VAL A 101 -19.18 -19.93 -4.17
N VAL A 102 -20.16 -20.48 -4.89
CA VAL A 102 -21.14 -19.68 -5.65
C VAL A 102 -21.96 -18.81 -4.71
N SER A 103 -22.47 -19.38 -3.61
CA SER A 103 -23.28 -18.63 -2.65
C SER A 103 -22.47 -17.52 -1.97
N GLY A 104 -21.22 -17.80 -1.59
CA GLY A 104 -20.32 -16.82 -1.00
C GLY A 104 -19.95 -15.70 -1.96
N ALA A 105 -19.64 -16.02 -3.22
CA ALA A 105 -19.33 -15.02 -4.25
C ALA A 105 -20.53 -14.11 -4.57
N ILE A 106 -21.75 -14.68 -4.63
CA ILE A 106 -22.99 -13.90 -4.78
C ILE A 106 -23.24 -13.04 -3.53
N GLY A 107 -23.03 -13.61 -2.34
CA GLY A 107 -23.15 -12.90 -1.08
C GLY A 107 -22.21 -11.69 -1.00
N ALA A 108 -20.95 -11.85 -1.44
CA ALA A 108 -19.97 -10.78 -1.50
C ALA A 108 -20.44 -9.60 -2.38
N HIS A 109 -21.08 -9.87 -3.53
CA HIS A 109 -21.71 -8.83 -4.34
C HIS A 109 -22.86 -8.12 -3.61
N GLY A 110 -23.62 -8.84 -2.78
CA GLY A 110 -24.70 -8.28 -1.97
C GLY A 110 -24.23 -7.33 -0.86
N ILE A 111 -23.01 -7.53 -0.34
CA ILE A 111 -22.37 -6.62 0.65
C ILE A 111 -22.03 -5.27 -0.01
N GLY A 112 -21.81 -5.27 -1.32
CA GLY A 112 -21.45 -4.10 -2.13
C GLY A 112 -20.04 -4.22 -2.69
N ASN A 113 -19.82 -3.69 -3.89
CA ASN A 113 -18.49 -3.72 -4.48
C ASN A 113 -17.55 -2.71 -3.79
N ALA A 114 -16.25 -2.99 -3.83
CA ALA A 114 -15.17 -2.11 -3.42
C ALA A 114 -14.99 -1.84 -1.91
N THR A 115 -15.68 -2.58 -1.04
CA THR A 115 -15.39 -2.51 0.41
C THR A 115 -14.33 -3.57 0.78
N PRO A 116 -13.44 -3.29 1.75
CA PRO A 116 -12.52 -4.30 2.27
C PRO A 116 -13.22 -5.60 2.69
N HIS A 117 -14.40 -5.47 3.31
CA HIS A 117 -15.23 -6.60 3.69
C HIS A 117 -15.65 -7.44 2.48
N ALA A 118 -16.20 -6.84 1.42
CA ALA A 118 -16.65 -7.59 0.24
C ALA A 118 -15.49 -8.26 -0.50
N VAL A 119 -14.34 -7.59 -0.59
CA VAL A 119 -13.13 -8.16 -1.20
C VAL A 119 -12.64 -9.37 -0.39
N LEU A 120 -12.60 -9.27 0.94
CA LEU A 120 -12.26 -10.40 1.82
C LEU A 120 -13.30 -11.53 1.75
N ALA A 121 -14.60 -11.21 1.71
CA ALA A 121 -15.68 -12.19 1.58
C ALA A 121 -15.59 -12.97 0.26
N ALA A 122 -15.35 -12.26 -0.85
CA ALA A 122 -15.14 -12.89 -2.15
C ALA A 122 -13.88 -13.75 -2.17
N THR A 123 -12.79 -13.25 -1.56
CA THR A 123 -11.53 -14.01 -1.42
C THR A 123 -11.76 -15.30 -0.66
N ALA A 124 -12.40 -15.23 0.52
CA ALA A 124 -12.76 -16.40 1.32
C ALA A 124 -13.61 -17.39 0.50
N ALA A 125 -14.65 -16.91 -0.18
CA ALA A 125 -15.52 -17.76 -0.99
C ALA A 125 -14.75 -18.49 -2.10
N TYR A 126 -13.86 -17.81 -2.83
CA TYR A 126 -13.05 -18.42 -3.89
C TYR A 126 -11.98 -19.38 -3.38
N LEU A 127 -11.55 -19.22 -2.12
CA LEU A 127 -10.65 -20.14 -1.44
C LEU A 127 -11.40 -21.28 -0.74
N GLY A 128 -12.73 -21.33 -0.81
CA GLY A 128 -13.50 -22.35 -0.11
C GLY A 128 -13.42 -22.19 1.40
N PHE A 129 -13.36 -20.95 1.88
CA PHE A 129 -13.42 -20.61 3.29
C PHE A 129 -14.81 -20.09 3.65
N SER A 130 -15.24 -20.37 4.87
CA SER A 130 -16.33 -19.67 5.53
C SER A 130 -15.75 -18.47 6.27
N MET A 131 -16.13 -17.26 5.87
CA MET A 131 -15.68 -16.04 6.55
C MET A 131 -16.51 -15.80 7.82
N GLY A 132 -15.83 -15.68 8.95
CA GLY A 132 -16.40 -15.29 10.22
C GLY A 132 -16.29 -13.78 10.45
N THR A 133 -15.74 -13.40 11.60
CA THR A 133 -15.61 -12.00 12.00
C THR A 133 -14.56 -11.27 11.16
N VAL A 134 -14.93 -10.07 10.69
CA VAL A 134 -14.03 -9.11 10.03
C VAL A 134 -13.67 -8.01 11.03
N VAL A 135 -12.38 -7.77 11.23
CA VAL A 135 -11.84 -6.83 12.21
C VAL A 135 -10.94 -5.81 11.51
N PRO A 136 -11.31 -4.52 11.47
CA PRO A 136 -10.39 -3.47 11.06
C PRO A 136 -9.31 -3.26 12.14
N THR A 137 -8.07 -3.00 11.76
CA THR A 137 -7.02 -2.67 12.72
C THR A 137 -7.00 -1.16 13.02
N PRO A 138 -6.45 -0.73 14.17
CA PRO A 138 -6.36 0.69 14.53
C PRO A 138 -5.60 1.56 13.51
N GLY A 139 -4.76 0.95 12.67
CA GLY A 139 -3.92 1.63 11.68
C GLY A 139 -4.65 2.07 10.41
N ARG A 140 -5.97 1.93 10.30
CA ARG A 140 -6.84 2.30 9.15
C ARG A 140 -6.59 1.56 7.83
N TRP A 141 -5.43 0.96 7.64
CA TRP A 141 -5.04 0.34 6.37
C TRP A 141 -5.23 -1.16 6.34
N TRP A 142 -5.39 -1.82 7.48
CA TRP A 142 -5.53 -3.27 7.52
C TRP A 142 -6.93 -3.68 7.94
N THR A 143 -7.47 -4.64 7.21
CA THR A 143 -8.69 -5.36 7.56
C THR A 143 -8.39 -6.86 7.58
N LEU A 144 -8.79 -7.52 8.66
CA LEU A 144 -8.53 -8.93 8.89
C LEU A 144 -9.85 -9.70 8.88
N ALA A 145 -9.84 -10.93 8.38
CA ALA A 145 -11.00 -11.81 8.41
C ALA A 145 -10.60 -13.20 8.93
N HIS A 146 -11.22 -13.60 10.05
CA HIS A 146 -11.12 -14.97 10.54
C HIS A 146 -11.93 -15.88 9.62
N CYS A 147 -11.32 -16.98 9.17
CA CYS A 147 -11.87 -17.86 8.17
C CYS A 147 -11.77 -19.31 8.66
N ASP A 148 -12.85 -20.08 8.53
CA ASP A 148 -12.81 -21.52 8.69
C ASP A 148 -12.66 -22.16 7.30
N ASP A 149 -11.68 -23.03 7.14
CA ASP A 149 -11.49 -23.76 5.89
C ASP A 149 -12.62 -24.79 5.73
N LEU A 150 -13.33 -24.79 4.59
CA LEU A 150 -14.41 -25.77 4.37
C LEU A 150 -13.89 -27.15 3.97
N LEU A 151 -12.62 -27.23 3.60
CA LEU A 151 -11.96 -28.46 3.19
C LEU A 151 -11.20 -29.06 4.38
N GLU A 152 -10.45 -28.24 5.10
CA GLU A 152 -9.66 -28.63 6.27
C GLU A 152 -10.33 -28.19 7.58
N THR A 153 -10.22 -28.96 8.66
CA THR A 153 -10.59 -28.45 10.00
C THR A 153 -9.49 -27.52 10.53
N HIS A 154 -9.31 -26.37 9.87
CA HIS A 154 -8.28 -25.39 10.18
C HIS A 154 -8.87 -23.98 10.17
N GLN A 155 -8.42 -23.15 11.11
CA GLN A 155 -8.77 -21.74 11.17
C GLN A 155 -7.65 -20.89 10.58
N ASP A 156 -8.02 -19.97 9.71
CA ASP A 156 -7.09 -19.10 9.02
C ASP A 156 -7.45 -17.64 9.14
N LEU A 157 -6.47 -16.83 8.77
CA LEU A 157 -6.61 -15.39 8.68
C LEU A 157 -6.38 -14.97 7.23
N LEU A 158 -7.35 -14.24 6.69
CA LEU A 158 -7.14 -13.42 5.50
C LEU A 158 -6.86 -11.99 5.96
N ALA A 159 -5.90 -11.34 5.31
CA ALA A 159 -5.64 -9.93 5.55
C ALA A 159 -5.73 -9.15 4.24
N LEU A 160 -6.26 -7.94 4.35
CA LEU A 160 -6.33 -6.97 3.28
C LEU A 160 -5.66 -5.69 3.76
N GLU A 161 -4.68 -5.24 3.00
CA GLU A 161 -4.01 -3.95 3.16
C GLU A 161 -4.50 -2.97 2.10
N GLU A 162 -5.04 -1.85 2.53
CA GLU A 162 -5.38 -0.72 1.69
C GLU A 162 -4.17 0.20 1.54
N ASN A 163 -3.88 0.59 0.30
CA ASN A 163 -2.78 1.45 -0.09
C ASN A 163 -1.44 0.97 0.48
N PRO A 164 -0.96 -0.21 0.05
CA PRO A 164 0.27 -0.80 0.56
C PRO A 164 1.46 0.15 0.34
N PHE A 165 2.45 0.02 1.22
CA PHE A 165 3.71 0.75 1.04
C PHE A 165 4.44 0.28 -0.22
N ARG A 166 5.01 1.25 -0.92
CA ARG A 166 5.98 1.04 -2.00
C ARG A 166 7.21 1.89 -1.76
N HIS A 167 8.35 1.36 -2.19
CA HIS A 167 9.56 2.15 -2.31
C HIS A 167 9.48 2.98 -3.60
N ALA A 168 9.72 4.27 -3.49
CA ALA A 168 9.85 5.18 -4.60
C ALA A 168 11.26 5.75 -4.64
N ASP A 169 11.87 5.75 -5.82
CA ASP A 169 13.22 6.28 -6.05
C ASP A 169 13.21 7.20 -7.27
N LEU A 170 13.90 8.33 -7.11
CA LEU A 170 14.19 9.29 -8.14
C LEU A 170 15.71 9.35 -8.31
N GLU A 171 16.18 8.76 -9.40
CA GLU A 171 17.60 8.65 -9.70
C GLU A 171 18.33 10.01 -9.67
N PRO A 172 19.58 10.06 -9.15
CA PRO A 172 20.35 11.29 -9.10
C PRO A 172 20.53 11.96 -10.47
N ALA A 173 19.94 13.14 -10.65
CA ALA A 173 20.00 13.93 -11.87
C ALA A 173 20.98 15.12 -11.72
N PRO A 174 21.76 15.48 -12.76
CA PRO A 174 22.71 16.59 -12.71
C PRO A 174 22.03 17.93 -12.45
N ARG A 175 22.58 18.71 -11.52
CA ARG A 175 22.10 20.05 -11.15
C ARG A 175 23.27 21.04 -11.04
N PRO A 176 23.16 22.25 -11.62
CA PRO A 176 24.07 23.34 -11.31
C PRO A 176 23.75 23.94 -9.93
N HIS A 177 24.73 24.63 -9.35
CA HIS A 177 24.57 25.40 -8.13
C HIS A 177 23.35 26.34 -8.21
N GLY A 178 22.50 26.33 -7.19
CA GLY A 178 21.36 27.25 -7.06
C GLY A 178 20.17 26.92 -7.97
N GLN A 179 20.21 25.82 -8.73
CA GLN A 179 19.06 25.44 -9.54
C GLN A 179 17.86 25.11 -8.66
N ARG A 180 16.75 25.79 -8.92
CA ARG A 180 15.43 25.42 -8.38
C ARG A 180 14.78 24.36 -9.26
N PHE A 181 14.15 23.38 -8.65
CA PHE A 181 13.37 22.36 -9.34
C PHE A 181 12.18 21.93 -8.48
N ARG A 182 11.30 21.11 -9.05
CA ARG A 182 10.12 20.60 -8.34
C ARG A 182 10.03 19.08 -8.47
N ILE A 183 9.49 18.46 -7.43
CA ILE A 183 9.07 17.06 -7.43
C ILE A 183 7.55 17.06 -7.25
N VAL A 184 6.87 16.28 -8.10
CA VAL A 184 5.42 16.13 -8.08
C VAL A 184 5.08 14.71 -7.66
N ARG A 185 4.20 14.55 -6.67
CA ARG A 185 3.84 13.26 -6.07
C ARG A 185 2.34 13.13 -5.89
N GLY A 186 1.82 11.96 -6.23
CA GLY A 186 0.40 11.61 -6.12
C GLY A 186 0.07 10.71 -4.92
N GLY A 187 0.95 10.63 -3.91
CA GLY A 187 0.76 9.80 -2.71
C GLY A 187 -0.45 10.22 -1.85
N LEU A 188 -0.54 9.73 -0.63
CA LEU A 188 -1.68 10.01 0.27
C LEU A 188 -1.35 10.95 1.43
N GLU A 189 -0.07 11.02 1.80
CA GLU A 189 0.42 11.75 2.97
C GLU A 189 1.82 12.27 2.71
N ASP A 190 2.24 13.30 3.43
CA ASP A 190 3.62 13.80 3.44
C ASP A 190 4.58 12.70 3.92
N VAL A 191 5.76 12.60 3.31
CA VAL A 191 6.72 11.52 3.60
C VAL A 191 8.10 12.08 3.87
N ASP A 192 8.79 11.49 4.84
CA ASP A 192 10.20 11.74 5.07
C ASP A 192 11.01 11.12 3.92
N VAL A 193 12.04 11.84 3.43
CA VAL A 193 12.79 11.45 2.24
C VAL A 193 14.28 11.31 2.53
N THR A 194 14.89 10.27 1.96
CA THR A 194 16.35 10.19 1.84
C THR A 194 16.80 11.03 0.65
N VAL A 195 17.62 12.04 0.90
CA VAL A 195 18.23 12.88 -0.15
C VAL A 195 19.59 12.31 -0.52
N ARG A 196 19.80 12.05 -1.82
CA ARG A 196 21.01 11.45 -2.36
C ARG A 196 21.79 12.50 -3.16
N VAL A 197 23.01 12.81 -2.75
CA VAL A 197 23.90 13.76 -3.42
C VAL A 197 25.12 13.00 -3.93
N LEU A 198 25.19 12.81 -5.24
CA LEU A 198 26.32 12.17 -5.91
C LEU A 198 27.32 13.25 -6.36
N GLY A 199 28.58 13.08 -5.97
CA GLY A 199 29.64 14.03 -6.29
C GLY A 199 29.95 14.11 -7.78
N VAL A 200 30.28 15.31 -8.25
CA VAL A 200 30.70 15.58 -9.64
C VAL A 200 32.04 16.30 -9.63
N GLY A 201 33.09 15.62 -10.08
CA GLY A 201 34.46 16.11 -10.05
C GLY A 201 34.87 16.57 -8.64
N ALA A 202 35.55 17.72 -8.57
CA ALA A 202 35.89 18.39 -7.31
C ALA A 202 34.87 19.47 -6.90
N ARG A 203 33.67 19.49 -7.50
CA ARG A 203 32.72 20.62 -7.43
C ARG A 203 31.71 20.50 -6.30
N THR A 204 31.49 19.30 -5.77
CA THR A 204 30.48 19.05 -4.74
C THR A 204 31.04 19.35 -3.35
N VAL A 205 31.29 20.63 -3.08
CA VAL A 205 31.82 21.11 -1.80
C VAL A 205 30.70 21.69 -0.96
N ARG A 206 30.60 21.22 0.27
CA ARG A 206 29.63 21.60 1.28
C ARG A 206 28.21 21.67 0.73
N PRO A 207 27.69 20.54 0.21
CA PRO A 207 26.38 20.53 -0.41
C PRO A 207 25.31 20.91 0.60
N MET A 208 24.32 21.65 0.11
CA MET A 208 23.15 22.07 0.84
C MET A 208 21.92 21.77 -0.02
N VAL A 209 20.90 21.15 0.57
CA VAL A 209 19.62 20.83 -0.10
C VAL A 209 18.49 21.40 0.72
N VAL A 210 17.51 22.03 0.06
CA VAL A 210 16.52 22.89 0.73
C VAL A 210 15.13 22.64 0.16
N ASP A 211 14.15 22.34 1.02
CA ASP A 211 12.74 22.54 0.70
C ASP A 211 12.42 24.04 0.85
N VAL A 212 12.28 24.70 -0.29
CA VAL A 212 12.15 26.16 -0.39
C VAL A 212 10.89 26.67 0.30
N LEU A 213 9.77 25.93 0.21
CA LEU A 213 8.52 26.41 0.81
C LEU A 213 8.38 26.01 2.28
N ALA A 214 9.12 25.01 2.76
CA ALA A 214 9.20 24.70 4.18
C ALA A 214 10.24 25.58 4.92
N GLY A 215 11.14 26.22 4.17
CA GLY A 215 12.28 26.92 4.77
C GLY A 215 13.21 25.97 5.53
N HIS A 216 13.23 24.69 5.16
CA HIS A 216 14.01 23.64 5.82
C HIS A 216 15.11 23.17 4.88
N GLY A 217 16.35 23.14 5.35
CA GLY A 217 17.45 22.59 4.57
C GLY A 217 18.44 21.79 5.39
N LEU A 218 19.15 20.92 4.68
CA LEU A 218 20.22 20.07 5.19
C LEU A 218 21.54 20.50 4.57
N VAL A 219 22.59 20.46 5.38
CA VAL A 219 23.94 20.87 5.01
C VAL A 219 24.92 19.83 5.49
N TRP A 220 25.95 19.58 4.70
CA TRP A 220 27.10 18.80 5.13
C TRP A 220 28.39 19.61 4.95
N GLU A 221 29.24 19.64 5.97
CA GLU A 221 30.45 20.47 6.07
C GLU A 221 31.72 19.80 5.47
N GLY A 222 31.55 18.97 4.44
CA GLY A 222 32.62 18.25 3.74
C GLY A 222 32.62 18.44 2.23
N SER A 223 33.40 17.64 1.51
CA SER A 223 33.41 17.57 0.03
C SER A 223 33.05 16.16 -0.43
N VAL A 224 32.09 16.02 -1.35
CA VAL A 224 31.67 14.73 -1.88
C VAL A 224 32.56 14.43 -3.10
N PRO A 225 33.44 13.42 -3.03
CA PRO A 225 34.31 13.08 -4.16
C PRO A 225 33.51 12.68 -5.41
N ASP A 226 34.15 12.78 -6.57
CA ASP A 226 33.55 12.34 -7.84
C ASP A 226 33.11 10.88 -7.76
N GLY A 227 31.84 10.62 -8.07
CA GLY A 227 31.25 9.28 -8.03
C GLY A 227 30.90 8.75 -6.63
N SER A 228 31.28 9.43 -5.54
CA SER A 228 30.85 9.10 -4.18
C SER A 228 29.45 9.63 -3.89
N GLU A 229 28.68 8.90 -3.07
CA GLU A 229 27.31 9.23 -2.71
C GLU A 229 27.20 9.66 -1.24
N LEU A 230 26.81 10.91 -1.01
CA LEU A 230 26.36 11.40 0.29
C LEU A 230 24.84 11.22 0.41
N ARG A 231 24.38 10.60 1.48
CA ARG A 231 22.97 10.33 1.74
C ARG A 231 22.55 10.98 3.05
N PHE A 232 21.57 11.87 2.97
CA PHE A 232 20.83 12.33 4.14
C PHE A 232 19.64 11.40 4.30
N GLU A 233 19.72 10.45 5.22
CA GLU A 233 18.70 9.41 5.38
C GLU A 233 17.43 9.96 6.02
N ALA A 234 16.28 9.37 5.70
CA ALA A 234 15.00 9.69 6.34
C ALA A 234 15.00 9.46 7.87
N SER A 235 15.93 8.63 8.39
CA SER A 235 16.15 8.45 9.83
C SER A 235 16.88 9.61 10.50
N GLY A 236 17.43 10.53 9.71
CA GLY A 236 18.27 11.63 10.18
C GLY A 236 19.76 11.31 10.27
N ALA A 237 20.17 10.09 9.93
CA ALA A 237 21.59 9.76 9.77
C ALA A 237 22.12 10.33 8.45
N VAL A 238 23.41 10.70 8.42
CA VAL A 238 24.08 11.09 7.17
C VAL A 238 25.22 10.12 6.90
N THR A 239 25.25 9.54 5.70
CA THR A 239 26.29 8.61 5.28
C THR A 239 27.01 9.09 4.03
N LEU A 240 28.29 8.75 3.89
CA LEU A 240 29.08 8.96 2.68
C LEU A 240 29.65 7.60 2.26
N ASP A 241 29.24 7.08 1.11
CA ASP A 241 29.58 5.74 0.64
C ASP A 241 29.30 4.63 1.69
N GLY A 242 28.28 4.85 2.53
CA GLY A 242 27.88 3.96 3.62
C GLY A 242 28.51 4.27 4.99
N ASP A 243 29.58 5.06 5.04
CA ASP A 243 30.20 5.45 6.31
C ASP A 243 29.40 6.58 6.99
N VAL A 244 29.15 6.45 8.30
CA VAL A 244 28.37 7.45 9.06
C VAL A 244 29.20 8.72 9.25
N VAL A 245 28.71 9.83 8.69
CA VAL A 245 29.33 11.17 8.74
C VAL A 245 28.42 12.23 9.35
N THR A 246 27.34 11.82 10.05
CA THR A 246 26.33 12.70 10.68
C THR A 246 26.92 13.83 11.51
N GLY A 247 28.06 13.61 12.19
CA GLY A 247 28.73 14.64 12.98
C GLY A 247 29.16 15.87 12.17
N SER A 248 29.24 15.78 10.85
CA SER A 248 29.58 16.92 9.97
C SER A 248 28.36 17.47 9.23
N ALA A 249 27.14 17.11 9.62
CA ALA A 249 25.91 17.53 8.96
C ALA A 249 24.98 18.24 9.93
N TRP A 250 24.28 19.25 9.43
CA TRP A 250 23.37 20.06 10.23
C TRP A 250 22.15 20.47 9.38
N GLU A 251 21.08 20.85 10.06
CA GLU A 251 19.85 21.33 9.46
C GLU A 251 19.56 22.77 9.87
N PHE A 252 18.69 23.41 9.12
CA PHE A 252 18.19 24.73 9.46
C PHE A 252 16.73 24.92 9.11
N HIS A 253 16.09 25.82 9.86
CA HIS A 253 14.72 26.26 9.62
C HIS A 253 14.66 27.80 9.55
N GLY A 254 13.95 28.33 8.56
CA GLY A 254 13.67 29.75 8.43
C GLY A 254 13.81 30.30 7.01
N ALA A 255 13.76 31.63 6.89
CA ALA A 255 13.92 32.30 5.60
C ALA A 255 15.40 32.29 5.20
N VAL A 256 15.76 31.50 4.18
CA VAL A 256 17.13 31.46 3.65
C VAL A 256 17.20 31.88 2.18
N PHE A 257 16.10 31.79 1.42
CA PHE A 257 16.16 31.89 -0.05
C PHE A 257 15.03 32.66 -0.74
N ALA A 258 14.34 33.59 -0.07
CA ALA A 258 13.53 34.54 -0.83
C ALA A 258 14.44 35.44 -1.67
N ASP A 259 14.48 35.14 -2.97
CA ASP A 259 15.00 36.08 -3.94
C ASP A 259 14.04 37.28 -3.97
N GLY A 260 14.48 38.42 -3.44
CA GLY A 260 13.68 39.65 -3.45
C GLY A 260 13.28 40.12 -4.84
N ARG A 261 13.94 39.62 -5.91
CA ARG A 261 13.65 39.96 -7.31
C ARG A 261 12.86 38.89 -8.05
N ALA A 262 12.84 37.64 -7.57
CA ALA A 262 12.14 36.50 -8.18
C ALA A 262 11.52 35.56 -7.13
N ARG A 263 10.70 36.14 -6.24
CA ARG A 263 9.99 35.44 -5.16
C ARG A 263 8.89 34.54 -5.73
N LEU A 264 8.85 33.27 -5.32
CA LEU A 264 7.70 32.38 -5.57
C LEU A 264 6.59 32.66 -4.56
N GLN A 265 5.35 32.35 -4.95
CA GLN A 265 4.21 32.43 -4.03
C GLN A 265 4.40 31.40 -2.90
N GLY A 266 4.55 31.87 -1.67
CA GLY A 266 4.80 31.03 -0.49
C GLY A 266 6.27 30.95 -0.04
N ASP A 267 7.20 31.64 -0.71
CA ASP A 267 8.59 31.70 -0.23
C ASP A 267 8.66 32.33 1.16
N PHE A 268 9.40 31.68 2.06
CA PHE A 268 9.87 32.28 3.30
C PHE A 268 10.83 33.42 2.98
N ALA A 269 10.35 34.65 3.17
CA ALA A 269 11.16 35.84 2.92
C ALA A 269 11.57 36.55 4.18
N PHE A 270 12.78 37.13 4.13
CA PHE A 270 13.18 38.16 5.06
C PHE A 270 12.23 39.34 4.88
N THR A 271 11.47 39.67 5.93
CA THR A 271 10.65 40.86 5.95
C THR A 271 10.74 41.53 7.30
N ASP A 272 10.62 42.85 7.31
CA ASP A 272 10.70 43.68 8.51
C ASP A 272 9.36 43.71 9.28
N ALA A 273 8.31 43.08 8.75
CA ALA A 273 6.94 43.14 9.24
C ALA A 273 6.33 41.74 9.41
N THR A 274 5.87 41.41 10.62
CA THR A 274 5.31 40.10 10.97
C THR A 274 3.83 39.97 10.58
N THR A 275 3.50 40.12 9.29
CA THR A 275 2.09 40.18 8.85
C THR A 275 1.58 38.90 8.19
N ARG A 276 2.46 37.98 7.76
CA ARG A 276 2.09 36.69 7.13
C ARG A 276 2.80 35.50 7.78
N GLU A 277 2.20 34.32 7.64
CA GLU A 277 2.70 33.03 8.13
C GLU A 277 4.08 32.64 7.55
N HIS A 278 4.45 33.19 6.39
CA HIS A 278 5.74 32.96 5.68
C HIS A 278 6.68 34.19 5.71
N ASP A 279 6.41 35.17 6.56
CA ASP A 279 7.33 36.28 6.84
C ASP A 279 8.33 35.80 7.90
N GLY A 280 9.58 35.57 7.50
CA GLY A 280 10.53 34.76 8.26
C GLY A 280 11.38 35.53 9.27
N HIS A 281 11.59 34.89 10.43
CA HIS A 281 12.65 35.17 11.39
C HIS A 281 14.04 34.78 10.84
N PHE A 282 15.11 35.20 11.53
CA PHE A 282 16.47 34.67 11.32
C PHE A 282 16.48 33.14 11.42
N VAL A 283 17.37 32.52 10.64
CA VAL A 283 17.55 31.06 10.56
C VAL A 283 17.91 30.48 11.92
N THR A 284 17.24 29.41 12.31
CA THR A 284 17.67 28.55 13.42
C THR A 284 18.36 27.31 12.85
N THR A 285 19.42 26.86 13.52
CA THR A 285 20.18 25.69 13.10
C THR A 285 20.20 24.64 14.20
N ALA A 286 20.25 23.38 13.79
CA ALA A 286 20.38 22.22 14.67
C ALA A 286 21.31 21.19 14.01
N PRO A 287 22.05 20.37 14.78
CA PRO A 287 22.07 20.34 16.25
C PRO A 287 22.94 21.43 16.89
N LEU A 288 23.73 22.15 16.09
CA LEU A 288 24.52 23.30 16.54
C LEU A 288 23.75 24.59 16.28
N ALA A 289 23.58 25.44 17.30
CA ALA A 289 22.91 26.75 17.15
C ALA A 289 23.75 27.79 16.39
N ASP A 290 25.07 27.59 16.36
CA ASP A 290 26.08 28.43 15.73
C ASP A 290 26.59 27.84 14.41
N ALA A 291 25.89 26.87 13.80
CA ALA A 291 26.35 26.13 12.62
C ALA A 291 26.71 27.03 11.40
N LEU A 292 26.11 28.22 11.33
CA LEU A 292 26.40 29.22 10.29
C LEU A 292 27.68 30.03 10.56
N GLU A 293 28.20 30.02 11.80
CA GLU A 293 29.39 30.78 12.18
C GLU A 293 30.67 30.09 11.73
N ALA A 294 31.71 30.88 11.44
CA ALA A 294 33.02 30.34 11.09
C ALA A 294 33.70 29.59 12.26
N SER A 295 33.25 29.84 13.50
CA SER A 295 33.70 29.20 14.73
C SER A 295 33.07 27.85 15.00
N ALA A 296 32.03 27.46 14.26
CA ALA A 296 31.30 26.21 14.48
C ALA A 296 32.24 24.99 14.49
N ALA A 297 32.10 24.17 15.53
CA ALA A 297 32.96 23.01 15.73
C ALA A 297 32.39 21.79 15.01
N PHE A 298 33.01 21.42 13.88
CA PHE A 298 32.73 20.17 13.17
C PHE A 298 33.93 19.22 13.25
N PRO A 299 33.73 17.90 13.40
CA PRO A 299 32.43 17.25 13.63
C PRO A 299 31.87 17.51 15.04
N HIS A 300 30.55 17.57 15.17
CA HIS A 300 29.82 17.62 16.44
C HIS A 300 29.42 16.22 16.93
N GLY A 301 29.12 16.10 18.23
CA GLY A 301 28.73 14.84 18.87
C GLY A 301 27.24 14.47 18.78
N ALA A 302 26.41 15.30 18.15
CA ALA A 302 24.98 15.03 18.01
C ALA A 302 24.68 13.89 17.01
N ALA A 303 23.58 13.18 17.28
CA ALA A 303 23.31 11.87 16.68
C ALA A 303 22.53 11.91 15.35
N THR A 304 21.74 12.96 15.08
CA THR A 304 20.85 13.02 13.89
C THR A 304 20.59 14.46 13.44
N THR A 305 20.30 14.63 12.16
CA THR A 305 19.59 15.79 11.57
C THR A 305 18.12 15.41 11.40
N GLY A 306 17.16 16.35 11.43
CA GLY A 306 15.78 16.05 11.05
C GLY A 306 15.66 15.65 9.56
N PRO A 307 14.69 14.81 9.18
CA PRO A 307 14.48 14.47 7.78
C PRO A 307 13.83 15.63 7.02
N LEU A 308 14.20 15.78 5.75
CA LEU A 308 13.42 16.59 4.83
C LEU A 308 12.15 15.84 4.44
N ARG A 309 11.10 16.58 4.06
CA ARG A 309 9.80 16.01 3.68
C ARG A 309 9.44 16.30 2.23
N LEU A 310 8.91 15.29 1.55
CA LEU A 310 8.18 15.46 0.30
C LEU A 310 6.70 15.64 0.62
N ARG A 311 6.18 16.81 0.28
CA ARG A 311 4.76 17.14 0.47
C ARG A 311 3.88 16.43 -0.56
N LEU A 312 2.61 16.23 -0.20
CA LEU A 312 1.59 15.82 -1.14
C LEU A 312 1.45 16.86 -2.27
N GLY A 313 1.36 16.40 -3.52
CA GLY A 313 1.25 17.30 -4.66
C GLY A 313 2.62 17.79 -5.12
N GLN A 314 3.03 19.00 -4.73
CA GLN A 314 4.26 19.63 -5.23
C GLN A 314 5.19 20.06 -4.10
N THR A 315 6.46 19.68 -4.22
CA THR A 315 7.55 20.19 -3.36
C THR A 315 8.59 20.91 -4.21
N TYR A 316 9.01 22.08 -3.77
CA TYR A 316 10.01 22.90 -4.47
C TYR A 316 11.34 22.80 -3.76
N TRP A 317 12.36 22.44 -4.52
CA TRP A 317 13.70 22.18 -4.03
C TRP A 317 14.68 23.17 -4.62
N ALA A 318 15.70 23.50 -3.83
CA ALA A 318 16.91 24.15 -4.30
C ALA A 318 18.10 23.39 -3.73
N ALA A 319 19.18 23.34 -4.50
CA ALA A 319 20.41 22.71 -4.05
C ALA A 319 21.60 23.59 -4.39
N PHE A 320 22.54 23.64 -3.47
CA PHE A 320 23.68 24.54 -3.50
C PHE A 320 24.95 23.78 -3.14
N VAL A 321 26.06 24.26 -3.66
CA VAL A 321 27.41 24.02 -3.12
C VAL A 321 27.92 25.34 -2.59
N ARG A 322 28.68 25.32 -1.50
CA ARG A 322 29.23 26.58 -0.97
C ARG A 322 30.24 27.14 -1.97
N VAL A 323 29.97 28.34 -2.48
CA VAL A 323 30.92 29.11 -3.27
C VAL A 323 31.75 29.93 -2.29
N ASP A 324 33.06 29.73 -2.23
CA ASP A 324 33.92 30.59 -1.41
C ASP A 324 33.86 32.02 -1.95
N HIS A 325 33.41 32.95 -1.11
CA HIS A 325 33.57 34.38 -1.35
C HIS A 325 34.84 34.83 -0.67
N THR A 326 35.98 34.70 -1.37
CA THR A 326 37.22 35.33 -0.91
C THR A 326 37.09 36.84 -1.12
N SER A 327 36.83 37.60 -0.06
CA SER A 327 37.09 39.05 -0.10
C SER A 327 38.58 39.27 0.11
N THR A 328 39.24 39.97 -0.82
CA THR A 328 40.60 40.47 -0.64
C THR A 328 40.54 41.69 0.26
N VAL A 329 40.49 41.49 1.58
CA VAL A 329 40.69 42.60 2.51
C VAL A 329 42.19 42.81 2.70
N THR A 330 42.60 44.05 2.40
CA THR A 330 43.89 44.74 2.60
C THR A 330 44.79 44.16 3.70
N PRO A 331 46.13 44.13 3.54
CA PRO A 331 47.03 43.50 4.50
C PRO A 331 47.01 44.23 5.84
N GLY A 332 46.34 43.63 6.83
CA GLY A 332 46.22 44.22 8.16
C GLY A 332 45.20 43.59 9.09
N ALA A 333 44.99 42.27 9.06
CA ALA A 333 44.47 41.46 10.17
C ALA A 333 44.36 39.99 9.72
N LEU A 334 44.82 39.05 10.53
CA LEU A 334 44.60 37.63 10.33
C LEU A 334 43.10 37.33 10.44
N ALA A 335 42.43 37.13 9.29
CA ALA A 335 41.10 36.54 9.21
C ALA A 335 41.24 35.01 8.95
N PRO A 336 40.34 34.17 9.50
CA PRO A 336 40.59 32.77 9.78
C PRO A 336 40.70 31.90 8.52
N ARG A 337 41.62 30.94 8.57
CA ARG A 337 41.79 29.87 7.58
C ARG A 337 40.72 28.79 7.82
N THR A 338 39.76 28.65 6.90
CA THR A 338 39.21 27.32 6.59
C THR A 338 40.37 26.47 6.06
N LYS A 339 40.49 25.21 6.50
CA LYS A 339 41.51 24.30 5.97
C LYS A 339 41.34 24.22 4.44
N HIS A 340 42.25 24.89 3.73
CA HIS A 340 42.39 24.77 2.29
C HIS A 340 42.69 23.31 1.93
N ALA A 341 41.70 22.59 1.39
CA ALA A 341 42.03 21.83 0.21
C ALA A 341 42.40 22.85 -0.87
N ARG A 342 43.50 22.62 -1.58
CA ARG A 342 43.87 23.47 -2.73
C ARG A 342 42.84 23.20 -3.82
N PHE A 343 41.80 24.01 -3.86
CA PHE A 343 40.83 24.00 -4.95
C PHE A 343 41.39 24.85 -6.10
N ASP A 344 41.41 24.29 -7.31
CA ASP A 344 41.76 25.03 -8.52
C ASP A 344 40.53 25.82 -9.04
N GLN A 345 40.73 26.60 -10.09
CA GLN A 345 39.66 27.43 -10.69
C GLN A 345 38.44 26.62 -11.17
N ALA A 346 38.51 25.29 -11.25
CA ALA A 346 37.39 24.43 -11.68
C ALA A 346 36.32 24.22 -10.58
N VAL A 347 36.55 24.71 -9.36
CA VAL A 347 35.64 24.53 -8.21
C VAL A 347 34.65 25.69 -8.08
N LEU A 348 34.92 26.84 -8.70
CA LEU A 348 34.11 28.06 -8.54
C LEU A 348 33.08 28.18 -9.68
N ALA A 349 31.82 28.38 -9.31
CA ALA A 349 30.68 28.43 -10.23
C ALA A 349 30.65 29.66 -11.16
N ASP A 350 31.59 30.59 -11.00
CA ASP A 350 31.72 31.81 -11.81
C ASP A 350 33.16 31.94 -12.30
N SER A 351 33.47 31.31 -13.44
CA SER A 351 34.69 31.59 -14.19
C SER A 351 34.33 32.08 -15.58
N ASN A 352 34.59 33.37 -15.85
CA ASN A 352 34.55 33.96 -17.20
C ASN A 352 35.73 33.47 -18.08
N GLY A 353 36.21 32.24 -17.87
CA GLY A 353 37.39 31.67 -18.50
C GLY A 353 37.04 30.79 -19.70
N ILE A 354 37.92 30.76 -20.70
CA ILE A 354 37.71 30.09 -22.01
C ILE A 354 37.75 28.54 -21.91
N ASP A 355 38.29 27.98 -20.82
CA ASP A 355 38.44 26.52 -20.61
C ASP A 355 37.90 26.03 -19.22
N GLY A 356 37.11 26.85 -18.52
CA GLY A 356 36.57 26.55 -17.18
C GLY A 356 35.10 26.15 -17.18
N PRO A 357 34.60 25.52 -16.09
CA PRO A 357 33.19 25.21 -15.98
C PRO A 357 32.35 26.49 -16.01
N THR A 358 31.27 26.44 -16.80
CA THR A 358 30.30 27.53 -16.94
C THR A 358 29.27 27.50 -15.82
N ALA A 359 28.56 28.62 -15.61
CA ALA A 359 27.48 28.72 -14.64
C ALA A 359 26.35 27.68 -14.84
N GLY A 360 26.27 27.04 -16.01
CA GLY A 360 25.30 25.98 -16.32
C GLY A 360 25.79 24.55 -16.02
N ASP A 361 27.08 24.36 -15.74
CA ASP A 361 27.63 23.01 -15.58
C ASP A 361 27.23 22.41 -14.22
N PRO A 362 26.94 21.11 -14.15
CA PRO A 362 26.43 20.48 -12.94
C PRO A 362 27.48 20.42 -11.82
N SER A 363 27.13 20.94 -10.64
CA SER A 363 27.99 20.92 -9.45
C SER A 363 27.87 19.62 -8.65
N PHE A 364 26.78 18.88 -8.85
CA PHE A 364 26.45 17.59 -8.22
C PHE A 364 25.29 16.93 -8.98
N ARG A 365 24.96 15.69 -8.65
CA ARG A 365 23.69 15.05 -9.06
C ARG A 365 22.84 14.80 -7.81
N ILE A 366 21.54 15.11 -7.90
CA ILE A 366 20.61 14.97 -6.77
C ILE A 366 19.49 13.99 -7.07
N GLY A 367 19.28 13.05 -6.16
CA GLY A 367 18.22 12.04 -6.20
C GLY A 367 17.48 11.97 -4.86
N PHE A 368 16.38 11.23 -4.83
CA PHE A 368 15.49 11.15 -3.69
C PHE A 368 14.91 9.75 -3.59
N ALA A 369 14.90 9.16 -2.39
CA ALA A 369 14.28 7.87 -2.14
C ALA A 369 13.36 7.96 -0.92
N TRP A 370 12.17 7.38 -0.99
CA TRP A 370 11.21 7.38 0.12
C TRP A 370 10.29 6.16 0.08
N GLU A 371 9.61 5.92 1.19
CA GLU A 371 8.49 4.98 1.24
C GLU A 371 7.18 5.76 1.22
N GLU A 372 6.24 5.33 0.40
CA GLU A 372 4.90 5.94 0.37
C GLU A 372 3.82 4.89 0.19
N ARG A 373 2.60 5.24 0.60
CA ARG A 373 1.42 4.46 0.29
C ARG A 373 1.03 4.65 -1.16
N GLU A 374 0.85 3.54 -1.85
CA GLU A 374 0.39 3.54 -3.23
C GLU A 374 -1.12 3.80 -3.28
N PRO A 375 -1.58 4.90 -3.89
CA PRO A 375 -3.00 5.23 -3.92
C PRO A 375 -3.77 4.24 -4.81
N PHE A 376 -4.99 3.90 -4.40
CA PHE A 376 -5.88 3.02 -5.14
C PHE A 376 -5.28 1.63 -5.39
N ALA A 377 -4.51 1.10 -4.43
CA ALA A 377 -4.02 -0.27 -4.48
C ALA A 377 -4.48 -1.02 -3.22
N VAL A 378 -4.73 -2.32 -3.38
CA VAL A 378 -5.07 -3.22 -2.28
C VAL A 378 -4.21 -4.47 -2.40
N ARG A 379 -3.63 -4.91 -1.29
CA ARG A 379 -2.88 -6.15 -1.20
C ARG A 379 -3.61 -7.14 -0.29
N ILE A 380 -3.86 -8.33 -0.79
CA ILE A 380 -4.50 -9.43 -0.06
C ILE A 380 -3.43 -10.45 0.28
N LEU A 381 -3.33 -10.78 1.57
CA LEU A 381 -2.40 -11.78 2.07
C LEU A 381 -3.16 -13.09 2.33
N LEU A 382 -2.73 -14.11 1.60
CA LEU A 382 -3.21 -15.48 1.73
C LEU A 382 -2.40 -16.25 2.79
N PRO A 383 -3.00 -17.22 3.49
CA PRO A 383 -2.24 -18.08 4.39
C PRO A 383 -1.12 -18.81 3.66
N ARG A 384 0.06 -18.89 4.28
CA ARG A 384 1.27 -19.44 3.65
C ARG A 384 1.11 -20.88 3.16
N ARG A 385 0.32 -21.71 3.85
CA ARG A 385 0.09 -23.11 3.44
C ARG A 385 -0.52 -23.24 2.04
N LEU A 386 -1.27 -22.24 1.59
CA LEU A 386 -1.85 -22.23 0.24
C LEU A 386 -0.80 -22.03 -0.86
N ALA A 387 0.45 -21.69 -0.51
CA ALA A 387 1.55 -21.67 -1.47
C ALA A 387 1.88 -23.08 -2.00
N ALA A 388 1.58 -24.13 -1.23
CA ALA A 388 1.85 -25.51 -1.64
C ALA A 388 0.98 -25.99 -2.82
N VAL A 389 -0.15 -25.32 -3.06
CA VAL A 389 -1.08 -25.63 -4.17
C VAL A 389 -0.96 -24.65 -5.34
N ASP A 390 -0.05 -23.69 -5.23
CA ASP A 390 0.27 -22.77 -6.32
C ASP A 390 1.62 -23.11 -6.94
N ASP A 391 1.95 -22.47 -8.05
CA ASP A 391 3.29 -22.52 -8.61
C ASP A 391 4.08 -21.23 -8.30
N ASP A 392 5.38 -21.22 -8.59
CA ASP A 392 6.25 -20.07 -8.34
C ASP A 392 5.76 -18.79 -9.04
N LYS A 393 5.08 -18.96 -10.19
CA LYS A 393 4.53 -17.85 -10.99
C LYS A 393 3.16 -17.39 -10.49
N GLY A 394 2.56 -18.09 -9.53
CA GLY A 394 1.23 -17.79 -9.03
C GLY A 394 0.10 -18.19 -9.99
N SER A 395 0.37 -19.01 -11.00
CA SER A 395 -0.55 -19.21 -12.12
C SER A 395 -1.73 -20.12 -11.79
N LYS A 396 -1.62 -20.92 -10.72
CA LYS A 396 -2.68 -21.85 -10.31
C LYS A 396 -3.63 -21.20 -9.33
N LEU A 397 -3.16 -20.36 -8.40
CA LEU A 397 -4.01 -19.77 -7.37
C LEU A 397 -4.03 -18.24 -7.42
N ARG A 398 -2.90 -17.57 -7.23
CA ARG A 398 -2.87 -16.10 -7.06
C ARG A 398 -3.43 -15.36 -8.27
N GLU A 399 -3.00 -15.70 -9.48
CA GLU A 399 -3.42 -15.00 -10.70
C GLU A 399 -4.90 -15.27 -11.05
N PRO A 400 -5.41 -16.52 -11.01
CA PRO A 400 -6.84 -16.77 -11.15
C PRO A 400 -7.68 -16.04 -10.09
N LEU A 401 -7.24 -16.05 -8.83
CA LEU A 401 -7.94 -15.35 -7.75
C LEU A 401 -7.95 -13.83 -7.99
N ARG A 402 -6.84 -13.25 -8.44
CA ARG A 402 -6.74 -11.83 -8.80
C ARG A 402 -7.75 -11.46 -9.89
N GLN A 403 -7.80 -12.25 -10.96
CA GLN A 403 -8.77 -12.07 -12.06
C GLN A 403 -10.22 -12.22 -11.60
N LEU A 404 -10.47 -13.07 -10.59
CA LEU A 404 -11.80 -13.20 -10.01
C LEU A 404 -12.17 -11.99 -9.17
N LEU A 405 -11.25 -11.46 -8.38
CA LEU A 405 -11.46 -10.28 -7.54
C LEU A 405 -11.59 -8.98 -8.32
N ASP A 406 -11.16 -8.93 -9.58
CA ASP A 406 -11.37 -7.78 -10.48
C ASP A 406 -12.85 -7.35 -10.59
N ARG A 407 -13.81 -8.25 -10.32
CA ARG A 407 -15.26 -7.92 -10.32
C ARG A 407 -15.78 -7.35 -8.99
N HIS A 408 -15.02 -7.51 -7.91
CA HIS A 408 -15.42 -7.13 -6.55
C HIS A 408 -14.75 -5.84 -6.10
N ARG A 409 -13.69 -5.39 -6.79
CA ARG A 409 -13.00 -4.12 -6.53
C ARG A 409 -13.71 -2.93 -7.18
N ALA A 410 -13.37 -1.72 -6.71
CA ALA A 410 -13.71 -0.50 -7.45
C ALA A 410 -12.91 -0.40 -8.75
N ALA A 411 -13.51 0.24 -9.75
CA ALA A 411 -12.80 0.62 -10.97
C ALA A 411 -11.59 1.50 -10.61
N GLY A 412 -10.43 1.20 -11.20
CA GLY A 412 -9.19 1.92 -10.93
C GLY A 412 -8.38 1.43 -9.72
N VAL A 413 -8.94 0.55 -8.87
CA VAL A 413 -8.17 -0.05 -7.77
C VAL A 413 -7.30 -1.20 -8.28
N ASP A 414 -6.00 -1.21 -8.02
CA ASP A 414 -5.13 -2.36 -8.27
C ASP A 414 -5.30 -3.41 -7.15
N VAL A 415 -5.40 -4.69 -7.49
CA VAL A 415 -5.52 -5.78 -6.51
C VAL A 415 -4.35 -6.73 -6.67
N ARG A 416 -3.59 -6.89 -5.59
CA ARG A 416 -2.44 -7.78 -5.50
C ARG A 416 -2.73 -8.91 -4.55
N ILE A 417 -2.21 -10.08 -4.88
CA ILE A 417 -2.36 -11.27 -4.04
C ILE A 417 -0.98 -11.81 -3.74
N GLU A 418 -0.67 -11.87 -2.45
CA GLU A 418 0.60 -12.36 -1.94
C GLU A 418 0.33 -13.44 -0.89
N TYR A 419 1.31 -14.29 -0.65
CA TYR A 419 1.27 -15.17 0.51
C TYR A 419 1.82 -14.42 1.70
N ALA A 420 1.16 -14.54 2.85
CA ALA A 420 1.70 -14.08 4.11
C ALA A 420 3.08 -14.72 4.33
N ASP A 421 4.08 -13.89 4.63
CA ASP A 421 5.38 -14.37 5.08
C ASP A 421 5.16 -15.20 6.37
N PRO A 422 5.83 -16.34 6.58
CA PRO A 422 5.78 -17.05 7.86
C PRO A 422 6.14 -16.18 9.08
N ARG A 423 6.84 -15.06 8.87
CA ARG A 423 7.18 -14.04 9.87
C ARG A 423 6.05 -13.04 10.14
N TRP A 424 4.94 -13.15 9.42
CA TRP A 424 3.80 -12.27 9.55
C TRP A 424 2.91 -12.77 10.70
N THR A 425 3.22 -12.33 11.93
CA THR A 425 2.38 -12.59 13.11
C THR A 425 1.43 -11.42 13.34
N VAL A 426 0.15 -11.64 13.07
CA VAL A 426 -0.91 -10.74 13.50
C VAL A 426 -1.21 -11.00 14.97
N GLY A 427 -1.04 -9.99 15.83
CA GLY A 427 -1.59 -10.03 17.19
C GLY A 427 -0.70 -10.60 18.30
N THR A 428 0.62 -10.73 18.12
CA THR A 428 1.51 -10.84 19.29
C THR A 428 1.74 -9.44 19.86
N GLY A 429 0.80 -8.99 20.69
CA GLY A 429 1.16 -8.04 21.74
C GLY A 429 2.19 -8.73 22.63
N VAL A 430 3.44 -8.26 22.60
CA VAL A 430 4.39 -8.62 23.65
C VAL A 430 3.87 -7.97 24.93
N VAL A 431 3.29 -8.78 25.81
CA VAL A 431 3.17 -8.41 27.21
C VAL A 431 4.59 -8.36 27.73
N ARG A 432 5.13 -7.15 27.93
CA ARG A 432 6.30 -7.00 28.79
C ARG A 432 5.82 -7.26 30.21
N ASP A 433 6.25 -8.37 30.78
CA ASP A 433 6.05 -8.66 32.19
C ASP A 433 7.09 -7.83 32.97
N THR A 434 6.74 -6.57 33.21
CA THR A 434 7.39 -5.74 34.22
C THR A 434 6.31 -5.29 35.18
N GLU A 435 6.46 -5.65 36.44
CA GLU A 435 5.43 -5.68 37.51
C GLU A 435 4.75 -4.33 37.86
N ASP A 436 4.90 -3.25 37.09
CA ASP A 436 4.59 -1.89 37.57
C ASP A 436 3.72 -0.97 36.67
N ASP A 437 3.06 -1.43 35.59
CA ASP A 437 2.17 -0.53 34.81
C ASP A 437 0.71 -1.00 34.73
N ALA A 438 -0.18 -0.21 35.35
CA ALA A 438 -1.63 -0.34 35.28
C ALA A 438 -2.19 0.34 34.02
N ILE A 439 -3.00 -0.41 33.26
CA ILE A 439 -3.72 -0.03 32.02
C ILE A 439 -2.85 -0.16 30.75
N GLY A 440 -2.83 -1.40 30.25
CA GLY A 440 -2.19 -1.80 29.00
C GLY A 440 -2.72 -1.03 27.79
N THR A 441 -1.86 -0.22 27.21
CA THR A 441 -2.07 0.40 25.91
C THR A 441 -1.68 -0.60 24.82
N VAL A 442 -2.65 -1.03 24.02
CA VAL A 442 -2.41 -1.84 22.81
C VAL A 442 -1.77 -0.95 21.76
N VAL A 443 -0.45 -1.09 21.56
CA VAL A 443 0.24 -0.46 20.43
C VAL A 443 0.07 -1.38 19.22
N ALA A 444 -0.70 -0.93 18.23
CA ALA A 444 -0.79 -1.57 16.92
C ALA A 444 0.50 -1.27 16.14
N GLY A 445 1.57 -2.00 16.45
CA GLY A 445 2.79 -2.04 15.65
C GLY A 445 2.81 -3.36 14.86
N THR A 446 2.88 -3.26 13.54
CA THR A 446 3.34 -4.39 12.73
C THR A 446 4.86 -4.44 12.92
N GLU A 447 5.36 -5.28 13.84
CA GLU A 447 6.80 -5.50 13.96
C GLU A 447 7.27 -6.47 12.88
N LEU A 448 8.17 -5.99 12.03
CA LEU A 448 9.12 -6.81 11.30
C LEU A 448 10.32 -6.98 12.26
N TRP A 449 10.51 -8.20 12.79
CA TRP A 449 11.59 -8.66 13.70
C TRP A 449 11.53 -8.33 15.19
N PRO A 450 11.57 -9.36 16.08
CA PRO A 450 12.00 -9.22 17.48
C PRO A 450 13.45 -9.67 17.77
N ASP A 451 14.15 -10.32 16.82
CA ASP A 451 15.37 -11.09 17.12
C ASP A 451 16.69 -10.52 16.57
N GLY A 452 16.65 -9.34 15.94
CA GLY A 452 17.85 -8.69 15.42
C GLY A 452 18.52 -9.40 14.24
N THR A 453 17.85 -10.34 13.58
CA THR A 453 18.37 -10.94 12.34
C THR A 453 18.25 -9.97 11.16
N PRO A 454 19.31 -9.78 10.35
CA PRO A 454 19.29 -8.83 9.24
C PRO A 454 18.32 -9.27 8.14
N GLN A 455 17.66 -8.29 7.54
CA GLN A 455 16.73 -8.44 6.42
C GLN A 455 17.40 -9.21 5.26
N PRO A 456 16.77 -10.26 4.70
CA PRO A 456 17.27 -10.85 3.46
C PRO A 456 17.12 -9.82 2.34
N GLY A 457 18.23 -9.50 1.67
CA GLY A 457 18.23 -8.59 0.52
C GLY A 457 17.34 -9.12 -0.63
N PRO A 458 16.88 -8.22 -1.52
CA PRO A 458 16.05 -8.60 -2.66
C PRO A 458 16.80 -9.58 -3.56
N SER A 459 16.12 -10.68 -3.93
CA SER A 459 16.56 -11.65 -4.93
C SER A 459 16.27 -11.19 -6.34
#